data_AF-A0A3M6V239-F1
#
_entry.id   AF-A0A3M6V239-F1
#
_cell.length_a   1.000
_cell.length_b   1.000
_cell.length_c   1.000
_cell.angle_alpha   90.00
_cell.angle_beta   90.00
_cell.angle_gamma   90.00
#
_symmetry.space_group_name_H-M   'P 1'
#
loop_
_entity.id
_entity.type
_entity.pdbx_description
1 polymer ?
#
loop_
_entity_poly.entity_id
_entity_poly.type
_entity_poly.pdbx_seq_one_letter_code
_entity_poly.pdbx_strand_id
1 'polypeptide(L)'
;MTDIEGVQVRAKLVVLSCCHSGRGLVKKEGVIGIARAFLASGARSVLVASWAIEDKATAKLMKHFYKHLVRGESASESLHQAVQWLRSNGFSKPSQWAPFVLMGDNVTFDFMKKGKEELKEDNNEAKKKQSDY
;
A
#
# COMPACT_ATOMS: atom_id res chain seq x y z
N MET A 1 -14.43 -13.93 -17.58
CA MET A 1 -13.16 -13.86 -16.84
C MET A 1 -13.47 -12.99 -15.63
N THR A 2 -14.03 -13.62 -14.59
CA THR A 2 -15.03 -12.99 -13.69
C THR A 2 -14.59 -13.05 -12.21
N ASP A 3 -13.31 -13.31 -11.95
CA ASP A 3 -12.84 -13.62 -10.59
C ASP A 3 -12.77 -12.37 -9.70
N ILE A 4 -11.96 -11.38 -10.04
CA ILE A 4 -11.71 -10.22 -9.16
C ILE A 4 -12.81 -9.16 -9.31
N GLU A 5 -13.37 -8.99 -10.50
CA GLU A 5 -14.42 -7.99 -10.76
C GLU A 5 -15.70 -8.25 -9.95
N GLY A 6 -16.00 -9.53 -9.66
CA GLY A 6 -17.16 -9.91 -8.86
C GLY A 6 -16.98 -9.73 -7.34
N VAL A 7 -15.75 -9.53 -6.86
CA VAL A 7 -15.42 -9.58 -5.42
C VAL A 7 -15.73 -8.26 -4.66
N GLN A 8 -16.08 -7.18 -5.35
CA GLN A 8 -16.38 -5.87 -4.74
C GLN A 8 -15.35 -5.47 -3.66
N VAL A 9 -14.11 -5.24 -4.07
CA VAL A 9 -13.01 -4.89 -3.19
C VAL A 9 -13.19 -3.47 -2.67
N ARG A 10 -13.65 -3.31 -1.44
CA ARG A 10 -13.71 -2.01 -0.73
C ARG A 10 -12.37 -1.66 -0.07
N ALA A 11 -11.30 -1.57 -0.85
CA ALA A 11 -9.96 -1.25 -0.36
C ALA A 11 -9.49 0.15 -0.81
N LYS A 12 -8.86 0.90 0.10
CA LYS A 12 -8.19 2.17 -0.25
C LYS A 12 -6.91 1.94 -1.05
N LEU A 13 -6.13 0.92 -0.69
CA LEU A 13 -4.88 0.55 -1.34
C LEU A 13 -4.78 -0.97 -1.42
N VAL A 14 -4.48 -1.50 -2.60
CA VAL A 14 -4.09 -2.89 -2.83
C VAL A 14 -2.61 -2.92 -3.18
N VAL A 15 -1.83 -3.82 -2.57
CA VAL A 15 -0.40 -3.97 -2.88
C VAL A 15 -0.16 -5.36 -3.44
N LEU A 16 0.33 -5.42 -4.68
CA LEU A 16 0.59 -6.65 -5.41
C LEU A 16 2.09 -6.93 -5.44
N SER A 17 2.56 -7.75 -4.49
CA SER A 17 3.96 -8.17 -4.37
C SER A 17 4.21 -9.50 -5.08
N CYS A 18 4.04 -9.57 -6.40
CA CYS A 18 4.15 -10.82 -7.16
C CYS A 18 5.57 -11.12 -7.67
N CYS A 19 6.62 -10.92 -6.87
CA CYS A 19 8.00 -11.10 -7.32
C CYS A 19 8.39 -12.58 -7.56
N HIS A 20 7.58 -13.57 -7.15
CA HIS A 20 7.90 -15.00 -7.30
C HIS A 20 6.71 -15.94 -7.53
N SER A 21 5.47 -15.45 -7.53
CA SER A 21 4.27 -16.29 -7.54
C SER A 21 3.80 -16.73 -8.93
N GLY A 22 4.41 -16.23 -10.01
CA GLY A 22 4.12 -16.64 -11.39
C GLY A 22 5.22 -17.50 -11.98
N ARG A 23 5.10 -18.83 -11.95
CA ARG A 23 5.89 -19.76 -12.80
C ARG A 23 5.47 -19.68 -14.28
N GLY A 24 5.21 -18.48 -14.77
CA GLY A 24 4.86 -18.17 -16.15
C GLY A 24 5.48 -16.83 -16.54
N LEU A 25 5.67 -16.59 -17.83
CA LEU A 25 6.15 -15.31 -18.36
C LEU A 25 5.18 -14.19 -17.95
N VAL A 26 5.45 -13.53 -16.81
CA VAL A 26 4.72 -12.35 -16.38
C VAL A 26 5.10 -11.22 -17.33
N LYS A 27 4.39 -11.13 -18.45
CA LYS A 27 4.47 -9.98 -19.36
C LYS A 27 3.95 -8.75 -18.60
N LYS A 28 4.58 -7.60 -18.83
CA LYS A 28 4.17 -6.30 -18.26
C LYS A 28 2.67 -6.03 -18.41
N GLU A 29 2.05 -6.53 -19.48
CA GLU A 29 0.62 -6.44 -19.77
C GLU A 29 -0.27 -7.20 -18.76
N GLY A 30 0.15 -8.37 -18.27
CA GLY A 30 -0.62 -9.18 -17.32
C GLY A 30 -0.71 -8.52 -15.94
N VAL A 31 0.36 -7.85 -15.53
CA VAL A 31 0.43 -7.10 -14.27
C VAL A 31 -0.52 -5.90 -14.28
N ILE A 32 -0.56 -5.18 -15.40
CA ILE A 32 -1.50 -4.06 -15.61
C ILE A 32 -2.94 -4.57 -15.66
N GLY A 33 -3.19 -5.72 -16.29
CA GLY A 33 -4.51 -6.36 -16.32
C GLY A 33 -5.05 -6.67 -14.93
N ILE A 34 -4.22 -7.24 -14.05
CA ILE A 34 -4.60 -7.52 -12.66
C ILE A 34 -4.84 -6.22 -11.88
N ALA A 35 -3.99 -5.21 -12.04
CA ALA A 35 -4.21 -3.92 -11.39
C ALA A 35 -5.53 -3.28 -11.82
N ARG A 36 -5.86 -3.33 -13.11
CA ARG A 36 -7.15 -2.87 -13.65
C ARG A 36 -8.33 -3.66 -13.10
N ALA A 37 -8.21 -4.98 -12.96
CA ALA A 37 -9.26 -5.80 -12.37
C ALA A 37 -9.54 -5.39 -10.91
N PHE A 38 -8.51 -5.10 -10.12
CA PHE A 38 -8.70 -4.59 -8.75
C PHE A 38 -9.34 -3.21 -8.73
N LEU A 39 -8.92 -2.29 -9.61
CA LEU A 39 -9.55 -0.98 -9.73
C LEU A 39 -11.03 -1.10 -10.14
N ALA A 40 -11.33 -1.96 -11.12
CA ALA A 40 -12.69 -2.24 -11.58
C ALA A 40 -13.55 -2.87 -10.47
N SER A 41 -12.97 -3.69 -9.60
CA SER A 41 -13.65 -4.27 -8.44
C SER A 41 -13.92 -3.27 -7.31
N GLY A 42 -13.42 -2.04 -7.39
CA GLY A 42 -13.67 -0.97 -6.41
C GLY A 42 -12.46 -0.55 -5.57
N ALA A 43 -11.27 -1.10 -5.83
CA ALA A 43 -10.06 -0.59 -5.17
C ALA A 43 -9.78 0.85 -5.61
N ARG A 44 -9.45 1.74 -4.67
CA ARG A 44 -9.14 3.14 -5.00
C ARG A 44 -7.74 3.32 -5.56
N SER A 45 -6.78 2.51 -5.11
CA SER A 45 -5.39 2.61 -5.49
C SER A 45 -4.74 1.22 -5.49
N VAL A 46 -3.83 0.97 -6.42
CA VAL A 46 -3.10 -0.30 -6.56
C VAL A 46 -1.62 -0.02 -6.74
N LEU A 47 -0.78 -0.54 -5.84
CA LEU A 47 0.68 -0.53 -5.97
C LEU A 47 1.14 -1.87 -6.56
N VAL A 48 1.91 -1.82 -7.63
CA VAL A 48 2.31 -3.01 -8.37
C VAL A 48 3.77 -2.97 -8.82
N ALA A 49 4.45 -4.11 -8.80
CA ALA A 49 5.80 -4.25 -9.35
C ALA A 49 5.75 -4.67 -10.83
N SER A 50 6.34 -3.88 -11.72
CA SER A 50 6.34 -4.08 -13.17
C SER A 50 7.30 -5.19 -13.65
N TRP A 51 8.35 -5.51 -12.89
CA TRP A 51 9.28 -6.61 -13.16
C TRP A 51 9.91 -7.15 -11.85
N ALA A 52 10.61 -8.28 -11.95
CA ALA A 52 11.27 -8.92 -10.82
C ALA A 52 12.39 -8.04 -10.23
N ILE A 53 12.42 -7.94 -8.90
CA ILE A 53 13.39 -7.15 -8.13
C ILE A 53 14.16 -8.05 -7.19
N GLU A 54 15.40 -7.66 -6.90
CA GLU A 54 16.18 -8.21 -5.80
C GLU A 54 15.46 -8.04 -4.45
N ASP A 55 15.14 -9.16 -3.77
CA ASP A 55 14.31 -9.19 -2.55
C ASP A 55 14.72 -8.18 -1.48
N LYS A 56 16.03 -7.91 -1.33
CA LYS A 56 16.57 -6.91 -0.39
C LYS A 56 16.08 -5.49 -0.67
N ALA A 57 16.07 -5.08 -1.94
CA ALA A 57 15.63 -3.73 -2.33
C ALA A 57 14.11 -3.60 -2.11
N THR A 58 13.33 -4.61 -2.51
CA THR A 58 11.88 -4.68 -2.27
C THR A 58 11.53 -4.56 -0.79
N ALA A 59 12.20 -5.32 0.07
CA ALA A 59 11.95 -5.30 1.50
C ALA A 59 12.23 -3.91 2.11
N LYS A 60 13.30 -3.24 1.68
CA LYS A 60 13.61 -1.86 2.11
C LYS A 60 12.58 -0.87 1.59
N LEU A 61 12.22 -0.95 0.31
CA LEU A 61 11.26 -0.05 -0.30
C LEU A 61 9.90 -0.15 0.40
N MET A 62 9.40 -1.36 0.61
CA MET A 62 8.14 -1.60 1.31
C MET A 62 8.18 -1.11 2.76
N LYS A 63 9.29 -1.36 3.48
CA LYS A 63 9.46 -0.88 4.85
C LYS A 63 9.36 0.66 4.92
N HIS A 64 10.02 1.36 4.02
CA HIS A 64 9.97 2.82 3.97
C HIS A 64 8.60 3.32 3.50
N PHE A 65 8.03 2.72 2.46
CA PHE A 65 6.71 3.04 1.95
C PHE A 65 5.65 2.99 3.05
N TYR A 66 5.55 1.87 3.78
CA TYR A 66 4.58 1.75 4.87
C TYR A 66 4.88 2.67 6.05
N LYS A 67 6.17 2.95 6.34
CA LYS A 67 6.55 3.91 7.38
C LYS A 67 6.00 5.31 7.10
N HIS A 68 6.08 5.77 5.85
CA HIS A 68 5.51 7.06 5.44
C HIS A 68 3.98 7.03 5.40
N LEU A 69 3.41 5.93 4.90
CA LEU A 69 1.96 5.76 4.83
C LEU A 69 1.30 5.80 6.23
N VAL A 70 1.94 5.19 7.23
CA VAL A 70 1.46 5.21 8.62
C VAL A 70 1.51 6.59 9.25
N ARG A 71 2.42 7.46 8.78
CA ARG A 71 2.54 8.85 9.25
C ARG A 71 1.46 9.77 8.67
N GLY A 72 0.57 9.26 7.84
CA GLY A 72 -0.50 10.04 7.20
C GLY A 72 -0.12 10.64 5.86
N GLU A 73 1.08 10.32 5.35
CA GLU A 73 1.50 10.74 4.02
C GLU A 73 0.66 10.03 2.96
N SER A 74 0.50 10.68 1.81
CA SER A 74 -0.22 10.09 0.67
C SER A 74 0.54 8.90 0.08
N ALA A 75 -0.15 8.00 -0.59
CA ALA A 75 0.46 6.83 -1.21
C ALA A 75 1.54 7.23 -2.24
N SER A 76 1.31 8.30 -3.02
CA SER A 76 2.32 8.80 -3.96
C SER A 76 3.56 9.34 -3.25
N GLU A 77 3.36 10.12 -2.18
CA GLU A 77 4.46 10.72 -1.41
C GLU A 77 5.27 9.62 -0.71
N SER A 78 4.57 8.66 -0.10
CA SER A 78 5.20 7.53 0.57
C SER A 78 6.08 6.70 -0.38
N LEU A 79 5.63 6.50 -1.61
CA LEU A 79 6.41 5.81 -2.64
C LEU A 79 7.61 6.64 -3.08
N HIS A 80 7.41 7.94 -3.31
CA HIS A 80 8.49 8.86 -3.67
C HIS A 80 9.62 8.88 -2.63
N GLN A 81 9.26 9.05 -1.36
CA GLN A 81 10.21 9.04 -0.24
C GLN A 81 10.94 7.70 -0.11
N ALA A 82 10.24 6.58 -0.30
CA ALA A 82 10.86 5.27 -0.28
C ALA A 82 11.89 5.08 -1.40
N VAL A 83 11.55 5.48 -2.63
CA VAL A 83 12.46 5.45 -3.79
C VAL A 83 13.68 6.36 -3.57
N GLN A 84 13.46 7.57 -3.04
CA GLN A 84 14.53 8.50 -2.72
C GLN A 84 15.48 7.93 -1.67
N TRP A 85 14.94 7.29 -0.62
CA TRP A 85 15.75 6.63 0.39
C TRP A 85 16.61 5.51 -0.23
N LEU A 86 16.05 4.66 -1.09
CA LEU A 86 16.82 3.61 -1.76
C LEU A 86 18.00 4.21 -2.55
N ARG A 87 17.74 5.24 -3.35
CA ARG A 87 18.76 5.92 -4.17
C ARG A 87 19.90 6.49 -3.33
N SER A 88 19.60 7.01 -2.15
CA SER A 88 20.60 7.56 -1.22
C SER A 88 21.32 6.49 -0.38
N ASN A 89 20.86 5.24 -0.35
CA ASN A 89 21.38 4.19 0.54
C ASN A 89 22.01 3.00 -0.23
N GLY A 90 22.65 3.29 -1.38
CA GLY A 90 23.44 2.30 -2.12
C GLY A 90 22.68 1.49 -3.18
N PHE A 91 21.39 1.75 -3.38
CA PHE A 91 20.62 1.17 -4.49
C PHE A 91 20.63 2.12 -5.70
N SER A 92 21.77 2.19 -6.40
CA SER A 92 21.98 3.14 -7.49
C SER A 92 21.35 2.70 -8.82
N LYS A 93 21.11 1.39 -9.01
CA LYS A 93 20.61 0.85 -10.28
C LYS A 93 19.10 1.05 -10.39
N PRO A 94 18.57 1.57 -11.52
CA PRO A 94 17.13 1.71 -11.73
C PRO A 94 16.33 0.42 -11.52
N SER A 95 16.93 -0.74 -11.80
CA SER A 95 16.32 -2.05 -11.55
C SER A 95 15.95 -2.30 -10.09
N GLN A 96 16.54 -1.56 -9.14
CA GLN A 96 16.32 -1.73 -7.70
C GLN A 96 15.20 -0.85 -7.14
N TRP A 97 14.83 0.26 -7.79
CA TRP A 97 13.87 1.24 -7.25
C TRP A 97 12.77 1.68 -8.23
N ALA A 98 12.97 1.57 -9.54
CA ALA A 98 11.99 1.96 -10.55
C ALA A 98 10.78 1.04 -10.81
N PRO A 99 10.64 -0.20 -10.29
CA PRO A 99 9.63 -1.10 -10.86
C PRO A 99 8.26 -0.95 -10.20
N PHE A 100 8.19 -0.27 -9.06
CA PHE A 100 6.95 -0.04 -8.35
C PHE A 100 6.19 1.12 -8.99
N VAL A 101 4.97 0.84 -9.40
CA VAL A 101 4.04 1.81 -10.00
C VAL A 101 2.78 1.84 -9.16
N LEU A 102 2.33 3.04 -8.81
CA LEU A 102 1.05 3.28 -8.18
C LEU A 102 0.03 3.65 -9.25
N MET A 103 -1.13 2.99 -9.24
CA MET A 103 -2.25 3.26 -10.16
C MET A 103 -3.53 3.57 -9.39
N GLY A 104 -4.29 4.56 -9.84
CA GLY A 104 -5.53 5.00 -9.20
C GLY A 104 -5.34 6.28 -8.39
N ASP A 105 -6.19 6.45 -7.37
CA ASP A 105 -6.23 7.64 -6.52
C ASP A 105 -4.99 7.76 -5.64
N ASN A 106 -4.61 9.01 -5.35
CA ASN A 106 -3.62 9.31 -4.32
C ASN A 106 -4.27 9.27 -2.93
N VAL A 107 -4.36 8.07 -2.37
CA VAL A 107 -5.01 7.83 -1.07
C VAL A 107 -4.11 8.17 0.11
N THR A 108 -4.70 8.65 1.20
CA THR A 108 -4.06 8.82 2.52
C THR A 108 -4.70 7.90 3.54
N PHE A 109 -3.94 7.59 4.59
CA PHE A 109 -4.41 6.78 5.71
C PHE A 109 -4.24 7.52 7.01
N ASP A 110 -5.32 7.60 7.79
CA ASP A 110 -5.28 8.18 9.12
C ASP A 110 -5.28 7.06 10.16
N PHE A 111 -4.11 6.46 10.36
CA PHE A 111 -3.94 5.42 11.38
C PHE A 111 -3.94 6.00 12.81
N MET A 112 -3.60 7.28 12.96
CA MET A 112 -3.43 7.94 14.26
C MET A 112 -4.73 8.50 14.83
N LYS A 113 -5.73 8.81 14.00
CA LYS A 113 -7.05 9.24 14.47
C LYS A 113 -7.86 8.10 15.07
N LYS A 114 -7.71 6.88 14.54
CA LYS A 114 -8.39 5.68 15.06
C LYS A 114 -8.02 5.36 16.52
N GLY A 115 -6.71 5.38 16.84
CA GLY A 115 -6.26 5.16 18.22
C GLY A 115 -6.70 6.25 19.20
N LYS A 116 -6.87 7.51 18.74
CA LYS A 116 -7.35 8.62 19.58
C LYS A 116 -8.86 8.64 19.75
N GLU A 117 -9.64 8.09 18.82
CA GLU A 117 -11.09 7.94 18.94
C GLU A 117 -11.45 6.78 19.91
N GLU A 118 -10.79 5.63 19.79
CA GLU A 118 -10.93 4.50 20.73
C GLU A 118 -10.54 4.90 22.18
N LEU A 119 -9.41 5.61 22.36
CA LEU A 119 -9.01 6.14 23.66
C LEU A 119 -9.97 7.22 24.23
N LYS A 120 -10.76 7.90 23.39
CA LYS A 120 -11.74 8.88 23.84
C LYS A 120 -13.07 8.24 24.24
N GLU A 121 -13.47 7.16 23.57
CA GLU A 121 -14.66 6.37 23.90
C GLU A 121 -14.49 5.66 25.24
N ASP A 122 -13.34 5.01 25.47
CA ASP A 122 -13.01 4.36 26.76
C ASP A 122 -13.01 5.35 27.93
N ASN A 123 -12.46 6.55 27.72
CA ASN A 123 -12.43 7.60 28.73
C ASN A 123 -13.82 8.22 29.01
N ASN A 124 -14.74 8.20 28.04
CA ASN A 124 -16.11 8.66 28.23
C ASN A 124 -16.98 7.59 28.92
N GLU A 125 -16.80 6.30 28.62
CA GLU A 125 -17.46 5.21 29.34
C GLU A 125 -17.00 5.11 30.80
N ALA A 126 -15.70 5.29 31.07
CA ALA A 126 -15.17 5.29 32.44
C ALA A 126 -15.76 6.45 33.28
N LYS A 127 -15.93 7.64 32.69
CA LYS A 127 -16.55 8.79 33.38
C LYS A 127 -18.04 8.62 33.65
N LYS A 128 -18.75 7.88 32.80
CA LYS A 128 -20.19 7.62 32.97
C LYS A 128 -20.45 6.67 34.15
N LYS A 129 -19.61 5.63 34.32
CA LYS A 129 -19.70 4.70 35.48
C LYS A 129 -19.36 5.35 36.82
N GLN A 130 -18.61 6.45 36.83
CA GLN A 130 -18.23 7.17 38.04
C GLN A 130 -19.28 8.21 38.49
N SER A 131 -20.28 8.52 37.64
CA SER A 131 -21.34 9.50 37.93
C SER A 131 -22.65 8.85 38.43
N ASP A 132 -22.75 7.53 38.39
CA ASP A 132 -23.92 6.74 38.83
C ASP A 132 -23.76 6.16 40.26
N TYR A 133 -22.80 6.68 41.03
CA TYR A 133 -22.57 6.43 42.47
C TYR A 133 -22.51 7.77 43.21
#